data_AF-A0A3N5VAX0-F1
#
_entry.id   AF-A0A3N5VAX0-F1
#
_cell.length_a   1.000
_cell.length_b   1.000
_cell.length_c   1.000
_cell.angle_alpha   90.00
_cell.angle_beta   90.00
_cell.angle_gamma   90.00
#
_symmetry.space_group_name_H-M   'P 1'
#
loop_
_entity.id
_entity.type
_entity.pdbx_description
1 polymer ?
#
loop_
_entity_poly.entity_id
_entity_poly.type
_entity_poly.pdbx_seq_one_letter_code
_entity_poly.pdbx_strand_id
1 'polypeptide(L)' 'MINSYECLMIAKTCKSNTATGKVIYTLENPDSITYLGKKDILLNQLMACEKLIGYAMDNNDLELIQAEINELRLMLDLVT' A
#
# COMPACT_ATOMS: atom_id res chain seq x y z
N MET A 1 15.25 15.07 -15.77
CA MET A 1 13.88 14.59 -15.50
C MET A 1 13.99 13.27 -14.77
N ILE A 2 13.89 13.29 -13.45
CA ILE A 2 13.73 12.07 -12.65
C ILE A 2 12.39 12.27 -11.96
N ASN A 3 11.31 11.86 -12.62
CA ASN A 3 10.00 11.81 -11.99
C ASN A 3 9.82 10.41 -11.39
N SER A 4 10.70 10.06 -10.44
CA SER A 4 10.47 8.90 -9.60
C SER A 4 9.67 9.41 -8.41
N TYR A 5 8.35 9.24 -8.47
CA TYR A 5 7.50 9.46 -7.30
C TYR A 5 8.07 8.63 -6.16
N GLU A 6 8.66 9.31 -5.17
CA GLU A 6 9.09 8.65 -3.95
C GLU A 6 7.82 8.20 -3.24
N CYS A 7 7.72 6.89 -2.97
CA CYS A 7 6.57 6.35 -2.24
C CYS A 7 6.65 6.86 -0.80
N LEU A 8 5.67 7.68 -0.41
CA LEU A 8 5.62 8.36 0.89
C LEU A 8 5.09 7.46 2.01
N MET A 9 4.77 6.21 1.69
CA MET A 9 4.13 5.27 2.61
C MET A 9 4.93 3.99 2.75
N ILE A 10 4.90 3.45 3.96
CA ILE A 10 5.38 2.12 4.30
C ILE A 10 4.17 1.22 4.49
N ALA A 11 4.15 0.07 3.83
CA ALA A 11 3.18 -0.98 4.03
C ALA A 11 3.75 -2.08 4.94
N LYS A 12 2.91 -2.66 5.80
CA LYS A 12 3.24 -3.85 6.60
C LYS A 12 2.04 -4.78 6.67
N THR A 13 2.26 -6.09 6.71
CA THR A 13 1.22 -7.04 7.09
C THR A 13 1.03 -7.01 8.60
N CYS A 14 -0.23 -7.02 9.04
CA CYS A 14 -0.59 -7.08 10.45
C CYS A 14 -1.57 -8.26 10.64
N LYS A 15 -1.10 -9.26 11.39
CA LYS A 15 -1.91 -10.41 11.79
C LYS A 15 -2.55 -10.07 13.13
N SER A 16 -3.88 -9.91 13.15
CA SER A 16 -4.65 -9.77 14.39
C SER A 16 -5.13 -11.15 14.84
N ASN A 17 -5.23 -11.36 16.14
CA ASN A 17 -5.61 -12.63 16.76
C ASN A 17 -7.07 -13.06 16.46
N THR A 18 -7.83 -12.22 15.76
CA THR A 18 -9.29 -12.37 15.55
C THR A 18 -9.76 -12.14 14.12
N ALA A 19 -8.87 -11.85 13.15
CA ALA A 19 -9.25 -11.59 11.76
C ALA A 19 -8.21 -12.11 10.76
N THR A 20 -8.65 -12.38 9.53
CA THR A 20 -7.77 -12.44 8.35
C THR A 20 -6.90 -11.19 8.37
N GLY A 21 -5.57 -11.36 8.26
CA GLY A 21 -4.63 -10.24 8.39
C GLY A 21 -4.96 -9.09 7.43
N LYS A 22 -4.36 -7.93 7.66
CA LYS A 22 -4.53 -6.75 6.81
C LYS A 22 -3.21 -6.10 6.48
N VAL A 23 -3.16 -5.36 5.38
CA VAL A 23 -2.06 -4.41 5.13
C VAL A 23 -2.37 -3.12 5.89
N ILE A 24 -1.38 -2.61 6.61
CA ILE A 24 -1.43 -1.30 7.27
C ILE A 24 -0.43 -0.36 6.62
N TYR A 25 -0.81 0.90 6.53
CA TYR A 25 -0.01 1.96 5.90
C TYR A 25 0.42 2.97 6.95
N THR A 26 1.64 3.45 6.84
CA THR A 26 2.16 4.54 7.66
C THR A 26 2.90 5.51 6.76
N LEU A 27 2.67 6.80 6.94
CA LEU A 27 3.44 7.82 6.23
C LEU A 27 4.83 7.93 6.83
N GLU A 28 5.84 8.07 5.97
CA GLU A 28 7.20 8.36 6.42
C GLU A 28 7.32 9.75 7.03
N ASN A 29 6.59 10.71 6.46
CA ASN A 29 6.40 12.04 7.03
C ASN A 29 4.89 12.33 7.19
N PRO A 30 4.37 12.43 8.44
CA PRO A 30 2.96 12.70 8.69
C PRO A 30 2.46 14.02 8.08
N ASP A 31 3.31 15.04 7.99
CA ASP A 31 2.94 16.34 7.39
C ASP A 31 2.66 16.22 5.89
N SER A 32 3.11 15.13 5.25
CA SER A 32 2.87 14.88 3.84
C SER A 32 1.41 14.58 3.51
N ILE A 33 0.59 14.17 4.48
CA ILE A 33 -0.81 13.79 4.22
C ILE A 33 -1.69 14.95 3.78
N THR A 34 -1.36 16.18 4.20
CA THR A 34 -2.26 17.33 4.07
C THR A 34 -2.42 17.80 2.63
N TYR A 35 -1.53 17.38 1.73
CA TYR A 35 -1.57 17.74 0.31
C TYR A 35 -1.88 16.55 -0.62
N LEU A 36 -2.14 15.36 -0.09
CA LEU A 36 -2.44 14.18 -0.91
C LEU A 36 -3.93 14.09 -1.23
N GLY A 37 -4.25 14.07 -2.52
CA GLY A 37 -5.59 13.73 -3.00
C GLY A 37 -5.85 12.23 -2.83
N LYS A 38 -7.13 11.82 -2.94
CA LYS A 38 -7.52 10.40 -2.86
C LYS A 38 -6.74 9.51 -3.83
N LYS A 39 -6.55 9.99 -5.07
CA LYS A 39 -5.77 9.28 -6.09
C LYS A 39 -4.30 9.12 -5.67
N ASP A 40 -3.70 10.16 -5.09
CA ASP A 40 -2.31 10.11 -4.63
C ASP A 40 -2.15 9.16 -3.45
N ILE A 41 -3.13 9.13 -2.53
CA ILE A 41 -3.17 8.17 -1.42
C ILE A 41 -3.18 6.74 -1.96
N LEU A 42 -4.11 6.41 -2.86
CA LEU A 42 -4.22 5.07 -3.43
C LEU A 42 -2.96 4.65 -4.21
N LEU A 43 -2.36 5.59 -4.95
CA LEU A 43 -1.11 5.32 -5.68
C LEU A 43 0.04 5.04 -4.72
N ASN A 44 0.18 5.80 -3.64
CA ASN A 44 1.22 5.58 -2.63
C ASN A 44 1.04 4.24 -1.89
N GLN A 45 -0.21 3.87 -1.58
CA GLN A 45 -0.52 2.56 -1.00
C GLN A 45 -0.15 1.42 -1.96
N LEU A 46 -0.48 1.55 -3.25
CA LEU A 46 -0.14 0.56 -4.26
C LEU A 46 1.38 0.37 -4.37
N MET A 47 2.12 1.48 -4.48
CA MET A 47 3.59 1.46 -4.50
C MET A 47 4.18 0.83 -3.24
N ALA A 48 3.60 1.10 -2.07
CA ALA A 48 4.05 0.51 -0.80
C ALA A 48 3.82 -1.01 -0.76
N CYS A 49 2.68 -1.49 -1.27
CA CYS A 49 2.38 -2.92 -1.38
C CYS A 49 3.29 -3.63 -2.40
N GLU A 50 3.56 -3.01 -3.55
CA GLU A 50 4.49 -3.54 -4.55
C GLU A 50 5.94 -3.61 -4.01
N LYS A 51 6.33 -2.72 -3.10
CA LYS A 51 7.58 -2.88 -2.35
C LYS A 51 7.49 -4.03 -1.34
N LEU A 52 6.42 -4.09 -0.55
CA LEU A 52 6.24 -5.07 0.52
C LEU A 52 6.23 -6.51 0.00
N ILE A 53 5.60 -6.79 -1.14
CA ILE A 53 5.54 -8.14 -1.72
C ILE A 53 6.94 -8.69 -2.04
N GLY A 54 7.90 -7.82 -2.39
CA GLY A 54 9.30 -8.19 -2.62
C GLY A 54 10.06 -8.63 -1.36
N TYR A 55 9.54 -8.31 -0.17
CA TYR A 55 10.11 -8.70 1.12
C TYR A 55 9.34 -9.82 1.82
N ALA A 56 8.18 -10.22 1.31
CA ALA A 56 7.34 -11.24 1.93
C ALA A 56 7.90 -12.65 1.69
N MET A 57 8.08 -13.41 2.76
CA MET A 57 8.57 -14.80 2.72
C MET A 57 7.49 -15.83 3.04
N ASP A 58 6.41 -15.42 3.70
CA ASP A 58 5.29 -16.28 4.10
C ASP A 58 4.20 -16.28 3.03
N ASN A 59 3.71 -17.46 2.64
CA ASN A 59 2.68 -17.58 1.60
C ASN A 59 1.39 -16.87 1.98
N ASN A 60 1.01 -16.86 3.26
CA ASN A 60 -0.20 -16.13 3.68
C ASN A 60 -0.01 -14.62 3.54
N ASP A 61 1.18 -14.10 3.86
CA ASP A 61 1.50 -12.69 3.64
C ASP A 61 1.49 -12.36 2.14
N LEU A 62 2.03 -13.23 1.29
CA LEU A 62 2.00 -13.05 -0.17
C LEU A 62 0.56 -12.96 -0.72
N GLU A 63 -0.31 -13.90 -0.33
CA GLU A 63 -1.71 -13.90 -0.77
C GLU A 63 -2.45 -12.64 -0.30
N LEU A 64 -2.24 -12.25 0.96
CA LEU A 64 -2.83 -11.06 1.56
C LEU A 64 -2.37 -9.78 0.84
N ILE A 65 -1.06 -9.64 0.58
CA ILE A 65 -0.52 -8.46 -0.11
C ILE A 65 -1.03 -8.43 -1.56
N GLN A 66 -1.11 -9.58 -2.24
CA GLN A 66 -1.58 -9.66 -3.61
C GLN A 66 -3.07 -9.31 -3.74
N ALA A 67 -3.90 -9.71 -2.77
CA ALA A 67 -5.30 -9.32 -2.69
C ALA A 67 -5.44 -7.80 -2.55
N GLU A 68 -4.69 -7.20 -1.62
CA GLU A 68 -4.68 -5.74 -1.41
C GLU A 68 -4.23 -4.98 -2.68
N ILE A 69 -3.19 -5.45 -3.38
CA ILE A 69 -2.75 -4.84 -4.65
C ILE A 69 -3.88 -4.82 -5.69
N ASN A 70 -4.64 -5.92 -5.80
CA ASN A 70 -5.74 -6.02 -6.76
C ASN A 70 -6.89 -5.06 -6.40
N GLU A 71 -7.22 -4.96 -5.11
CA GLU A 71 -8.22 -4.01 -4.63
C GLU A 71 -7.82 -2.55 -4.89
N LEU A 72 -6.57 -2.19 -4.59
CA LEU A 72 -6.06 -0.84 -4.84
C LEU A 72 -6.04 -0.48 -6.33
N ARG A 73 -5.69 -1.41 -7.21
CA ARG A 73 -5.76 -1.21 -8.67
C ARG A 73 -7.19 -0.96 -9.13
N LEU A 74 -8.14 -1.77 -8.66
CA LEU A 74 -9.57 -1.57 -8.95
C LEU A 74 -10.05 -0.19 -8.46
N MET A 75 -9.66 0.22 -7.25
CA MET A 75 -10.02 1.54 -6.72
C MET A 75 -9.41 2.68 -7.55
N LEU A 76 -8.16 2.55 -7.98
CA LEU A 76 -7.50 3.54 -8.84
C LEU A 76 -8.18 3.70 -10.19
N ASP A 77 -8.62 2.59 -10.80
CA ASP A 77 -9.37 2.60 -12.05
C ASP A 77 -10.71 3.31 -11.92
N LEU A 78 -11.36 3.22 -10.76
CA LEU A 78 -12.64 3.90 -10.48
C LEU A 78 -12.49 5.41 -10.21
N VAL A 79 -11.29 5.86 -9.81
CA VAL A 79 -10.99 7.26 -9.45
C VAL A 79 -10.25 7.99 -10.58
N THR A 80 -9.96 7.31 -11.70
CA THR A 80 -9.29 7.85 -12.89
C THR A 80 -10.28 8.02 -14.04
#